data_AF-A0A5A7TIG9-F1
#
_entry.id   AF-A0A5A7TIG9-F1
#
_cell.length_a   1.000
_cell.length_b   1.000
_cell.length_c   1.000
_cell.angle_alpha   90.00
_cell.angle_beta   90.00
_cell.angle_gamma   90.00
#
_symmetry.space_group_name_H-M   'P 1'
#
loop_
_entity.id
_entity.type
_entity.pdbx_description
1 polymer ?
#
loop_
_entity_poly.entity_id
_entity_poly.type
_entity_poly.pdbx_seq_one_letter_code
_entity_poly.pdbx_strand_id
1 'polypeptide(L)'
;MGKFHTKSVEKSTQNNGVAIDATTLCRSSAKDKSQVMDIVAYYGVLQEIILLDYYVYQLPIFKCDWANVHNGVRVEEGFTLVNLHQSQSKFVREPFILASQAKQVFYARENDTSNWYVVLKAPPRGFHDLEMYDENYDDTLDSNENISNAVEDVDESDELTYARQDCEGVFISEVV
;
A
#
# COMPACT_ATOMS: atom_id res chain seq x y z
N MET A 1 -3.29 7.45 8.94
CA MET A 1 -2.46 7.62 7.72
C MET A 1 -1.45 6.46 7.61
N GLY A 2 -1.15 5.99 6.40
CA GLY A 2 -0.17 4.91 6.17
C GLY A 2 1.28 5.35 6.40
N LYS A 3 2.17 4.40 6.71
CA LYS A 3 3.62 4.62 6.85
C LYS A 3 4.30 4.25 5.54
N PHE A 4 4.65 5.23 4.72
CA PHE A 4 5.27 5.02 3.42
C PHE A 4 6.80 5.15 3.49
N HIS A 5 7.50 4.31 2.73
CA HIS A 5 8.95 4.41 2.52
C HIS A 5 9.26 4.31 1.03
N THR A 6 10.32 4.99 0.60
CA THR A 6 10.81 4.84 -0.78
C THR A 6 11.42 3.46 -0.96
N LYS A 7 11.35 2.93 -2.19
CA LYS A 7 11.96 1.64 -2.55
C LYS A 7 13.43 1.52 -2.17
N SER A 8 14.18 2.61 -2.23
CA SER A 8 15.61 2.64 -1.87
C SER A 8 15.90 2.40 -0.39
N VAL A 9 14.93 2.58 0.51
CA VAL A 9 15.09 2.46 1.97
C VAL A 9 14.49 1.14 2.49
N GLU A 10 13.95 0.30 1.61
CA GLU A 10 13.36 -0.97 1.97
C GLU A 10 14.42 -1.94 2.54
N LYS A 11 14.26 -2.31 3.81
CA LYS A 11 15.17 -3.25 4.51
C LYS A 11 14.43 -4.48 5.02
N SER A 12 13.36 -4.27 5.80
CA SER A 12 12.65 -5.36 6.51
C SER A 12 11.12 -5.30 6.34
N THR A 13 10.54 -4.15 6.00
CA THR A 13 9.08 -3.98 5.86
C THR A 13 8.73 -3.43 4.48
N GLN A 14 7.79 -4.08 3.80
CA GLN A 14 7.29 -3.62 2.50
C GLN A 14 6.37 -2.42 2.67
N ASN A 15 6.91 -1.21 2.60
CA ASN A 15 6.11 0.01 2.82
C ASN A 15 6.15 0.97 1.63
N ASN A 16 6.62 0.49 0.49
CA ASN A 16 6.74 1.24 -0.76
C ASN A 16 5.57 0.98 -1.72
N GLY A 17 4.66 0.05 -1.42
CA GLY A 17 3.51 -0.21 -2.26
C GLY A 17 2.43 0.86 -2.13
N VAL A 18 2.02 1.38 -3.29
CA VAL A 18 1.04 2.45 -3.41
C VAL A 18 -0.06 2.05 -4.39
N ALA A 19 -1.30 2.36 -4.05
CA ALA A 19 -2.43 2.31 -4.95
C ALA A 19 -3.21 3.63 -4.95
N ILE A 20 -3.85 3.95 -6.07
CA ILE A 20 -4.81 5.06 -6.17
C ILE A 20 -6.02 4.60 -6.97
N ASP A 21 -7.21 4.95 -6.50
CA ASP A 21 -8.44 4.75 -7.27
C ASP A 21 -8.70 6.04 -8.04
N ALA A 22 -8.66 5.96 -9.38
CA ALA A 22 -8.85 7.10 -10.24
C ALA A 22 -10.08 6.90 -11.12
N THR A 23 -10.92 7.93 -11.18
CA THR A 23 -12.04 7.96 -12.11
C THR A 23 -11.49 8.04 -13.53
N THR A 24 -11.73 6.98 -14.30
CA THR A 24 -11.15 6.79 -15.64
C THR A 24 -12.25 6.55 -16.66
N LEU A 25 -12.03 7.07 -17.87
CA LEU A 25 -12.93 6.84 -18.99
C LEU A 25 -12.60 5.51 -19.66
N CYS A 26 -13.48 4.54 -19.48
CA CYS A 26 -13.32 3.17 -19.93
C CYS A 26 -14.14 2.90 -21.19
N ARG A 27 -13.71 1.90 -21.97
CA ARG A 27 -14.46 1.35 -23.13
C ARG A 27 -14.37 -0.16 -23.07
N SER A 28 -15.43 -0.87 -23.44
CA SER A 28 -15.46 -2.33 -23.34
C SER A 28 -14.51 -3.03 -24.33
N SER A 29 -14.10 -2.33 -25.40
CA SER A 29 -13.18 -2.84 -26.41
C SER A 29 -12.52 -1.70 -27.18
N ALA A 30 -11.38 -1.97 -27.84
CA ALA A 30 -10.76 -1.02 -28.76
C ALA A 30 -11.67 -0.57 -29.91
N LYS A 31 -12.69 -1.38 -30.27
CA LYS A 31 -13.69 -1.06 -31.31
C LYS A 31 -14.92 -0.32 -30.77
N ASP A 32 -15.09 -0.29 -29.46
CA ASP A 32 -16.22 0.38 -28.82
C ASP A 32 -16.00 1.89 -28.77
N LYS A 33 -17.02 2.63 -29.20
CA LYS A 33 -17.06 4.10 -29.18
C LYS A 33 -17.77 4.64 -27.95
N SER A 34 -18.52 3.80 -27.24
CA SER A 34 -19.15 4.19 -25.99
C SER A 34 -18.07 4.29 -24.92
N GLN A 35 -18.02 5.46 -24.28
CA GLN A 35 -17.10 5.76 -23.21
C GLN A 35 -17.92 5.87 -21.93
N VAL A 36 -17.57 5.06 -20.94
CA VAL A 36 -18.24 5.01 -19.64
C VAL A 36 -17.23 5.38 -18.57
N MET A 37 -17.66 6.21 -17.62
CA MET A 37 -16.82 6.57 -16.49
C MET A 37 -16.82 5.41 -15.49
N ASP A 38 -15.64 4.95 -15.09
CA ASP A 38 -15.48 3.88 -14.11
C ASP A 38 -14.35 4.22 -13.12
N ILE A 39 -14.32 3.56 -11.97
CA ILE A 39 -13.25 3.72 -10.98
C ILE A 39 -12.21 2.62 -11.23
N VAL A 40 -11.00 3.02 -11.59
CA VAL A 40 -9.90 2.10 -11.88
C VAL A 40 -8.80 2.26 -10.85
N ALA A 41 -8.38 1.14 -10.26
CA ALA A 41 -7.25 1.11 -9.34
C ALA A 41 -5.92 1.03 -10.10
N TYR A 42 -5.00 1.92 -9.77
CA TYR A 42 -3.64 1.94 -10.28
C TYR A 42 -2.70 1.50 -9.16
N TYR A 43 -1.77 0.61 -9.47
CA TYR A 43 -0.84 0.03 -8.52
C TYR A 43 0.59 0.38 -8.90
N GLY A 44 1.40 0.76 -7.93
CA GLY A 44 2.77 1.17 -8.17
C GLY A 44 3.68 1.03 -6.96
N VAL A 45 4.94 1.39 -7.17
CA VAL A 45 5.99 1.39 -6.16
C VAL A 45 6.52 2.80 -5.99
N LEU A 46 6.49 3.29 -4.75
CA LEU A 46 6.98 4.60 -4.35
C LEU A 46 8.50 4.69 -4.54
N GLN A 47 8.92 5.59 -5.43
CA GLN A 47 10.33 5.87 -5.71
C GLN A 47 10.84 7.05 -4.91
N GLU A 48 10.09 8.16 -4.90
CA GLU A 48 10.50 9.40 -4.27
C GLU A 48 9.32 10.07 -3.55
N ILE A 49 9.62 10.74 -2.43
CA ILE A 49 8.71 11.62 -1.72
C ILE A 49 9.26 13.03 -1.91
N ILE A 50 8.49 13.90 -2.57
CA ILE A 50 8.84 15.27 -2.87
C ILE A 50 7.95 16.17 -2.01
N LEU A 51 8.55 17.09 -1.26
CA LEU A 51 7.82 18.08 -0.48
C LEU A 51 7.86 19.41 -1.24
N LEU A 52 6.71 19.86 -1.76
CA LEU A 52 6.60 21.20 -2.32
C LEU A 52 6.35 22.19 -1.18
N ASP A 53 7.26 23.14 -1.00
CA ASP A 53 7.13 24.19 0.00
C ASP A 53 6.62 25.47 -0.66
N TYR A 54 5.36 25.84 -0.38
CA TYR A 54 4.72 27.06 -0.87
C TYR A 54 4.85 28.22 0.14
N TYR A 55 5.74 28.13 1.12
CA TYR A 55 5.91 29.04 2.27
C TYR A 55 4.73 29.07 3.25
N VAL A 56 3.49 29.00 2.76
CA VAL A 56 2.26 29.02 3.57
C VAL A 56 1.83 27.61 3.97
N TYR A 57 2.12 26.63 3.14
CA TYR A 57 1.87 25.22 3.40
C TYR A 57 2.86 24.34 2.63
N GLN A 58 2.99 23.10 3.08
CA GLN A 58 3.80 22.09 2.41
C GLN A 58 2.88 21.03 1.81
N LEU A 59 3.15 20.63 0.56
CA LEU A 59 2.35 19.66 -0.17
C LEU A 59 3.22 18.44 -0.54
N PRO A 60 3.00 17.28 0.09
CA PRO A 60 3.72 16.06 -0.25
C PRO A 60 3.19 15.44 -1.56
N ILE A 61 4.12 15.14 -2.45
CA ILE A 61 3.88 14.46 -3.72
C ILE A 61 4.70 13.18 -3.75
N PHE A 62 4.07 12.10 -4.16
CA PHE A 62 4.72 10.82 -4.38
C PHE A 62 5.02 10.63 -5.85
N LYS A 63 6.26 10.25 -6.16
CA LYS A 63 6.66 9.75 -7.47
C LYS A 63 6.65 8.24 -7.43
N CYS A 64 5.85 7.62 -8.28
CA CYS A 64 5.64 6.18 -8.30
C CYS A 64 5.99 5.59 -9.67
N ASP A 65 6.55 4.38 -9.64
CA ASP A 65 6.62 3.52 -10.81
C ASP A 65 5.32 2.72 -10.88
N TRP A 66 4.51 2.98 -11.90
CA TRP A 66 3.18 2.38 -12.05
C TRP A 66 3.19 1.12 -12.91
N ALA A 67 2.43 0.11 -12.47
CA ALA A 67 2.11 -1.05 -13.28
C ALA A 67 1.24 -0.67 -14.48
N ASN A 68 1.30 -1.47 -15.55
CA ASN A 68 0.41 -1.27 -16.69
C ASN A 68 -1.02 -1.71 -16.34
N VAL A 69 -1.98 -0.78 -16.32
CA VAL A 69 -3.39 -1.08 -16.07
C VAL A 69 -3.99 -2.09 -17.05
N HIS A 70 -3.56 -2.12 -18.32
CA HIS A 70 -4.17 -2.95 -19.36
C HIS A 70 -3.65 -4.39 -19.40
N ASN A 71 -2.35 -4.60 -19.14
CA ASN A 71 -1.71 -5.91 -19.26
C ASN A 71 -0.85 -6.31 -18.05
N GLY A 72 -0.68 -5.41 -17.10
CA GLY A 72 0.07 -5.60 -15.87
C GLY A 72 -0.81 -5.68 -14.63
N VAL A 73 -2.14 -5.75 -14.78
CA VAL A 73 -3.08 -6.02 -13.69
C VAL A 73 -4.07 -7.08 -14.17
N ARG A 74 -4.31 -8.10 -13.36
CA ARG A 74 -5.35 -9.11 -13.61
C ARG A 74 -5.97 -9.59 -12.31
N VAL A 75 -7.13 -10.23 -12.41
CA VAL A 75 -7.76 -10.90 -11.27
C VAL A 75 -7.80 -12.39 -11.55
N GLU A 76 -7.31 -13.18 -10.60
CA GLU A 76 -7.25 -14.65 -10.68
C GLU A 76 -7.64 -15.21 -9.31
N GLU A 77 -8.62 -16.13 -9.29
CA GLU A 77 -9.10 -16.77 -8.05
C GLU A 77 -9.50 -15.77 -6.94
N GLY A 78 -9.98 -14.58 -7.32
CA GLY A 78 -10.36 -13.52 -6.39
C GLY A 78 -9.21 -12.63 -5.90
N PHE A 79 -7.97 -12.94 -6.28
CA PHE A 79 -6.79 -12.12 -5.98
C PHE A 79 -6.49 -11.14 -7.10
N THR A 80 -6.07 -9.92 -6.75
CA THR A 80 -5.52 -8.97 -7.71
C THR A 80 -4.03 -9.24 -7.88
N LEU A 81 -3.59 -9.55 -9.10
CA LEU A 81 -2.19 -9.72 -9.45
C LEU A 81 -1.69 -8.55 -10.27
N VAL A 82 -0.49 -8.08 -9.92
CA VAL A 82 0.16 -6.93 -10.54
C VAL A 82 1.55 -7.30 -11.03
N ASN A 83 1.87 -6.91 -12.26
CA ASN A 83 3.21 -7.01 -12.82
C ASN A 83 3.96 -5.69 -12.66
N LEU A 84 4.91 -5.67 -11.72
CA LEU A 84 5.71 -4.49 -11.37
C LEU A 84 7.02 -4.38 -12.18
N HIS A 85 7.35 -5.36 -13.02
CA HIS A 85 8.56 -5.35 -13.86
C HIS A 85 8.35 -4.61 -15.18
N GLN A 86 7.10 -4.50 -15.65
CA GLN A 86 6.74 -3.76 -16.87
C GLN A 86 6.24 -2.35 -16.55
N SER A 87 7.16 -1.47 -16.11
CA SER A 87 6.87 -0.03 -16.04
C SER A 87 6.55 0.51 -17.45
N GLN A 88 5.50 1.32 -17.58
CA GLN A 88 5.06 1.87 -18.86
C GLN A 88 5.68 3.23 -19.17
N SER A 89 6.07 3.42 -20.43
CA SER A 89 6.45 4.72 -20.99
C SER A 89 5.35 5.80 -20.91
N LYS A 90 4.07 5.40 -20.80
CA LYS A 90 2.97 6.35 -20.59
C LYS A 90 2.95 6.93 -19.18
N PHE A 91 3.13 6.10 -18.16
CA PHE A 91 3.21 6.56 -16.76
C PHE A 91 4.55 7.21 -16.43
N VAL A 92 5.59 7.00 -17.24
CA VAL A 92 6.79 7.86 -17.20
C VAL A 92 6.43 9.35 -17.38
N ARG A 93 5.33 9.67 -18.08
CA ARG A 93 4.88 11.07 -18.25
C ARG A 93 4.03 11.59 -17.09
N GLU A 94 3.40 10.71 -16.30
CA GLU A 94 2.52 11.07 -15.18
C GLU A 94 2.83 10.18 -13.94
N PRO A 95 4.03 10.30 -13.34
CA PRO A 95 4.43 9.45 -12.23
C PRO A 95 3.94 9.96 -10.86
N PHE A 96 3.33 11.14 -10.81
CA PHE A 96 3.09 11.86 -9.57
C PHE A 96 1.65 11.75 -9.08
N ILE A 97 1.48 11.54 -7.77
CA ILE A 97 0.20 11.67 -7.07
C ILE A 97 0.38 12.48 -5.80
N LEU A 98 -0.71 13.03 -5.25
CA LEU A 98 -0.68 13.58 -3.89
C LEU A 98 -0.55 12.45 -2.88
N ALA A 99 0.26 12.64 -1.83
CA ALA A 99 0.37 11.64 -0.78
C ALA A 99 -0.96 11.37 -0.06
N SER A 100 -1.85 12.38 -0.01
CA SER A 100 -3.21 12.25 0.56
C SER A 100 -4.13 11.32 -0.22
N GLN A 101 -3.84 11.09 -1.51
CA GLN A 101 -4.61 10.18 -2.37
C GLN A 101 -4.06 8.75 -2.36
N ALA A 102 -2.86 8.56 -1.81
CA ALA A 102 -2.17 7.29 -1.80
C ALA A 102 -2.79 6.31 -0.79
N LYS A 103 -3.18 5.13 -1.26
CA LYS A 103 -3.52 3.98 -0.44
C LYS A 103 -2.31 3.08 -0.32
N GLN A 104 -2.03 2.59 0.88
CA GLN A 104 -0.93 1.66 1.08
C GLN A 104 -1.35 0.24 0.68
N VAL A 105 -0.48 -0.44 -0.06
CA VAL A 105 -0.62 -1.85 -0.42
C VAL A 105 0.71 -2.58 -0.20
N PHE A 106 0.63 -3.89 -0.05
CA PHE A 106 1.79 -4.79 0.05
C PHE A 106 1.77 -5.76 -1.14
N TYR A 107 2.95 -6.24 -1.53
CA TYR A 107 3.11 -7.08 -2.72
C TYR A 107 3.75 -8.42 -2.33
N ALA A 108 2.92 -9.47 -2.29
CA ALA A 108 3.39 -10.83 -2.04
C ALA A 108 3.66 -11.54 -3.37
N ARG A 109 4.71 -12.36 -3.43
CA ARG A 109 4.97 -13.25 -4.57
C ARG A 109 5.32 -14.64 -4.06
N GLU A 110 4.96 -15.66 -4.83
CA GLU A 110 5.25 -17.06 -4.48
C GLU A 110 6.75 -17.37 -4.57
N ASN A 111 7.42 -16.84 -5.60
CA ASN A 111 8.84 -17.06 -5.84
C ASN A 111 9.45 -15.89 -6.63
N ASP A 112 10.78 -15.82 -6.64
CA ASP A 112 11.54 -14.73 -7.27
C ASP A 112 11.54 -14.78 -8.81
N THR A 113 11.03 -15.86 -9.42
CA THR A 113 10.98 -16.04 -10.87
C THR A 113 9.68 -15.52 -11.48
N SER A 114 8.62 -15.36 -10.67
CA SER A 114 7.36 -14.75 -11.11
C SER A 114 7.46 -13.23 -11.16
N ASN A 115 7.02 -12.66 -12.29
CA ASN A 115 6.85 -11.21 -12.43
C ASN A 115 5.52 -10.70 -11.85
N TRP A 116 4.68 -11.58 -11.30
CA TRP A 116 3.35 -11.29 -10.79
C TRP A 116 3.34 -11.30 -9.26
N TYR A 117 2.79 -10.23 -8.69
CA TYR A 117 2.64 -10.03 -7.26
C TYR A 117 1.17 -9.97 -6.90
N VAL A 118 0.75 -10.70 -5.87
CA VAL A 118 -0.55 -10.55 -5.23
C VAL A 118 -0.55 -9.25 -4.44
N VAL A 119 -1.58 -8.43 -4.65
CA VAL A 119 -1.79 -7.19 -3.91
C VAL A 119 -2.53 -7.47 -2.61
N LEU A 120 -1.93 -7.09 -1.49
CA LEU A 120 -2.57 -7.11 -0.18
C LEU A 120 -2.90 -5.66 0.21
N LYS A 121 -4.19 -5.37 0.42
CA LYS A 121 -4.63 -4.05 0.88
C LYS A 121 -4.28 -3.87 2.35
N ALA A 122 -3.70 -2.74 2.72
CA ALA A 122 -3.44 -2.45 4.11
C ALA A 122 -4.77 -2.37 4.89
N PRO A 123 -4.87 -2.99 6.08
CA PRO A 123 -6.01 -2.78 6.97
C PRO A 123 -6.18 -1.28 7.27
N PRO A 124 -7.42 -0.79 7.40
CA PRO A 124 -7.66 0.57 7.88
C PRO A 124 -6.98 0.77 9.23
N ARG A 125 -5.95 1.61 9.28
CA ARG A 125 -5.31 1.98 10.56
C ARG A 125 -6.18 3.05 11.22
N GLY A 126 -7.01 2.65 12.18
CA GLY A 126 -7.90 3.58 12.89
C GLY A 126 -8.99 2.97 13.78
N PHE A 127 -9.22 1.65 13.75
CA PHE A 127 -10.11 0.99 14.70
C PHE A 127 -9.37 -0.21 15.33
N HIS A 128 -8.58 0.05 16.37
CA HIS A 128 -8.58 -0.89 17.48
C HIS A 128 -9.88 -0.58 18.21
N ASP A 129 -10.96 -1.29 17.90
CA ASP A 129 -12.01 -1.42 18.90
C ASP A 129 -11.32 -2.15 20.05
N LEU A 130 -11.13 -1.43 21.14
CA LEU A 130 -10.99 -2.05 22.44
C LEU A 130 -12.31 -2.78 22.65
N GLU A 131 -12.39 -4.03 22.16
CA GLU A 131 -13.39 -4.97 22.62
C GLU A 131 -13.09 -5.17 24.12
N MET A 132 -13.68 -4.28 24.92
CA MET A 132 -14.00 -4.54 26.32
C MET A 132 -14.75 -5.87 26.28
N TYR A 133 -14.07 -6.92 26.74
CA TYR A 133 -14.63 -8.24 26.94
C TYR A 133 -15.95 -8.08 27.69
N ASP A 134 -17.08 -8.28 26.99
CA ASP A 134 -18.35 -8.52 27.63
C ASP A 134 -18.33 -9.98 28.06
N GLU A 135 -18.05 -10.19 29.35
CA GLU A 135 -18.19 -11.48 30.03
C GLU A 135 -19.66 -11.91 30.01
N ASN A 136 -20.15 -12.44 28.88
CA ASN A 136 -21.36 -13.27 28.82
C ASN A 136 -21.54 -13.87 27.43
N TYR A 137 -20.78 -14.91 27.09
CA TYR A 137 -21.35 -15.98 26.27
C TYR A 137 -20.93 -17.34 26.84
N ASP A 138 -21.97 -18.07 27.19
CA ASP A 138 -22.00 -19.40 27.78
C ASP A 138 -21.37 -20.46 26.86
N ASP A 139 -20.79 -21.42 27.54
CA ASP A 139 -19.98 -22.55 27.14
C ASP A 139 -20.71 -23.52 26.20
N THR A 140 -20.04 -23.97 25.13
CA THR A 140 -20.00 -25.40 24.75
C THR A 140 -18.84 -25.64 23.78
N LEU A 141 -17.70 -25.97 24.40
CA LEU A 141 -16.75 -27.01 24.01
C LEU A 141 -16.99 -27.72 22.65
N ASP A 142 -15.98 -27.67 21.77
CA ASP A 142 -15.25 -28.92 21.56
C ASP A 142 -13.75 -28.64 21.35
N SER A 143 -13.01 -29.16 22.30
CA SER A 143 -11.61 -28.98 22.55
C SER A 143 -10.78 -29.94 21.70
N ASN A 144 -9.55 -29.53 21.39
CA ASN A 144 -8.29 -30.28 21.52
C ASN A 144 -7.39 -30.09 20.28
N GLU A 145 -6.41 -29.17 20.37
CA GLU A 145 -5.07 -29.36 20.97
C GLU A 145 -4.12 -30.07 19.98
N ASN A 146 -2.85 -29.75 19.77
CA ASN A 146 -1.88 -28.87 20.42
C ASN A 146 -0.62 -28.97 19.53
N ILE A 147 0.00 -27.86 19.11
CA ILE A 147 1.46 -27.72 19.22
C ILE A 147 1.73 -26.29 19.68
N SER A 148 2.25 -26.25 20.89
CA SER A 148 2.63 -25.14 21.73
C SER A 148 3.83 -24.34 21.20
N ASN A 149 3.77 -23.03 21.47
CA ASN A 149 4.79 -22.21 22.13
C ASN A 149 6.25 -22.26 21.63
N ALA A 150 6.66 -21.14 21.03
CA ALA A 150 7.92 -20.49 21.37
C ALA A 150 7.73 -18.97 21.23
N VAL A 151 7.15 -18.37 22.27
CA VAL A 151 7.25 -16.93 22.50
C VAL A 151 8.54 -16.77 23.29
N GLU A 152 9.62 -16.37 22.63
CA GLU A 152 10.77 -15.83 23.34
C GLU A 152 10.53 -14.33 23.49
N ASP A 153 10.31 -13.93 24.73
CA ASP A 153 10.39 -12.56 25.20
C ASP A 153 11.74 -11.96 24.78
N VAL A 154 11.70 -10.92 23.94
CA VAL A 154 12.86 -10.05 23.73
C VAL A 154 12.43 -8.62 24.01
N ASP A 155 12.69 -8.27 25.27
CA ASP A 155 13.05 -6.98 25.84
C ASP A 155 12.57 -5.72 25.10
N GLU A 156 11.60 -5.09 25.76
CA GLU A 156 11.02 -3.80 25.46
C GLU A 156 11.99 -2.68 25.88
N SER A 157 13.20 -2.66 25.30
CA SER A 157 14.11 -1.52 25.43
C SER A 157 15.07 -1.44 24.25
N ASP A 158 14.60 -0.87 23.15
CA ASP A 158 15.46 -0.06 22.29
C ASP A 158 14.54 0.84 21.46
N GLU A 159 14.30 2.02 22.00
CA GLU A 159 13.73 3.17 21.32
C GLU A 159 14.71 3.56 20.19
N LEU A 160 14.72 2.78 19.11
CA LEU A 160 15.54 3.07 17.93
C LEU A 160 14.95 4.29 17.26
N THR A 161 15.56 5.45 17.55
CA THR A 161 15.28 6.73 16.93
C THR A 161 15.39 6.59 15.40
N TYR A 162 14.24 6.42 14.74
CA TYR A 162 14.13 6.27 13.27
C TYR A 162 14.36 7.58 12.51
N ALA A 163 15.18 8.48 13.04
CA ALA A 163 15.51 9.76 12.42
C ALA A 163 16.81 9.64 11.63
N ARG A 164 16.84 10.21 10.43
CA ARG A 164 18.13 10.48 9.79
C ARG A 164 18.78 11.63 10.55
N GLN A 165 20.09 11.53 10.79
CA GLN A 165 20.79 12.50 11.64
C GLN A 165 21.05 13.84 10.94
N ASP A 166 20.79 13.91 9.64
CA ASP A 166 20.91 15.09 8.78
C ASP A 166 19.58 15.84 8.57
N CYS A 167 18.42 15.24 8.86
CA CYS A 167 17.10 15.87 8.68
C CYS A 167 16.06 15.33 9.68
N GLU A 168 15.28 16.21 10.28
CA GLU A 168 14.12 15.84 11.11
C GLU A 168 12.99 15.27 10.23
N GLY A 169 12.38 14.16 10.65
CA GLY A 169 11.26 13.54 9.93
C GLY A 169 10.00 14.39 10.04
N VAL A 170 9.33 14.66 8.91
CA VAL A 170 8.09 15.46 8.90
C VAL A 170 6.88 14.54 8.98
N PHE A 171 6.08 14.69 10.04
CA PHE A 171 4.75 14.09 10.15
C PHE A 171 3.75 14.98 9.42
N ILE A 172 3.09 14.42 8.41
CA ILE A 172 2.05 15.13 7.67
C ILE A 172 0.71 14.73 8.27
N SER A 173 0.10 15.66 9.00
CA SER A 173 -1.29 15.56 9.43
C SER A 173 -2.22 15.95 8.27
N GLU A 174 -3.46 15.46 8.30
CA GLU A 174 -4.46 15.70 7.25
C GLU A 174 -4.55 17.18 6.86
N VAL A 175 -4.58 17.41 5.55
CA VAL A 175 -4.92 18.71 4.97
C VAL A 175 -6.45 18.79 4.94
N VAL A 176 -6.98 19.82 5.61
CA VAL A 176 -8.40 20.21 5.66
C VAL A 176 -8.98 20.42 4.27
#